data_AF-A0A2V8V911-F1
#
_entry.id   AF-A0A2V8V911-F1
#
_cell.length_a   1.000
_cell.length_b   1.000
_cell.length_c   1.000
_cell.angle_alpha   90.00
_cell.angle_beta   90.00
_cell.angle_gamma   90.00
#
_symmetry.space_group_name_H-M   'P 1'
#
loop_
_entity.id
_entity.type
_entity.pdbx_description
1 polymer ?
#
loop_
_entity_poly.entity_id
_entity_poly.type
_entity_poly.pdbx_seq_one_letter_code
_entity_poly.pdbx_strand_id
1 'polypeptide(L)'
;MDIAAQISLTREEMEQRRLEAAQDLLNGLSQSKVARKFSVSRTTASRWYRALANKGVDSLKRRKATGRPSRLNREQLDRVAQIYHDRPPAYGFADGHWTTARMAAVIESQFGVHYDRDHVGRLLYKLGLRERRPSMRHAAPAAPYAPSRYSPDTALSPSEISPSVA
;
A
#
# COMPACT_ATOMS: atom_id res chain seq x y z
N MET A 1 25.47 -0.84 36.05
CA MET A 1 24.01 -0.60 36.11
C MET A 1 23.45 -0.94 34.76
N ASP A 2 22.80 -2.10 34.68
CA ASP A 2 22.51 -2.83 33.44
C ASP A 2 21.65 -2.06 32.44
N ILE A 3 22.23 -1.84 31.27
CA ILE A 3 21.59 -1.40 30.03
C ILE A 3 20.99 -2.64 29.34
N ALA A 4 20.28 -3.47 30.09
CA ALA A 4 19.70 -4.71 29.60
C ALA A 4 18.20 -4.49 29.35
N ALA A 5 17.81 -4.69 28.09
CA ALA A 5 16.44 -4.59 27.59
C ALA A 5 15.91 -3.16 27.35
N GLN A 6 16.42 -2.51 26.30
CA GLN A 6 15.57 -1.65 25.47
C GLN A 6 14.46 -2.52 24.87
N ILE A 7 13.42 -2.80 25.66
CA ILE A 7 12.13 -3.26 25.14
C ILE A 7 11.67 -2.14 24.21
N SER A 8 11.63 -2.43 22.92
CA SER A 8 11.04 -1.54 21.92
C SER A 8 9.56 -1.38 22.25
N LEU A 9 9.23 -0.37 23.06
CA LEU A 9 7.85 -0.05 23.38
C LEU A 9 7.09 0.24 22.08
N THR A 10 5.89 -0.33 21.98
CA THR A 10 4.96 -0.01 20.91
C THR A 10 4.64 1.49 20.92
N ARG A 11 4.12 1.98 19.79
CA ARG A 11 3.72 3.39 19.69
C ARG A 11 2.68 3.78 20.74
N GLU A 12 1.87 2.81 21.18
CA GLU A 12 0.79 2.97 22.17
C GLU A 12 1.37 3.00 23.58
N GLU A 13 2.27 2.09 23.92
CA GLU A 13 2.97 2.11 25.21
C GLU A 13 3.78 3.40 25.41
N MET A 14 4.42 3.88 24.34
CA MET A 14 5.12 5.18 24.38
C MET A 14 4.17 6.36 24.60
N GLU A 15 2.95 6.29 24.08
CA GLU A 15 1.92 7.30 24.30
C GLU A 15 1.39 7.24 25.73
N GLN A 16 1.04 6.05 26.21
CA GLN A 16 0.59 5.82 27.57
C GLN A 16 1.60 6.37 28.59
N ARG A 17 2.89 6.07 28.39
CA ARG A 17 3.98 6.61 29.22
C ARG A 17 4.01 8.14 29.25
N ARG A 18 3.76 8.80 28.11
CA ARG A 18 3.71 10.27 28.04
C ARG A 18 2.49 10.84 28.76
N LEU A 19 1.35 10.16 28.69
CA LEU A 19 0.11 10.58 29.34
C LEU A 19 0.18 10.43 30.85
N GLU A 20 0.73 9.33 31.35
CA GLU A 20 0.98 9.15 32.80
C GLU A 20 1.94 10.20 33.35
N ALA A 21 3.01 10.50 32.62
CA ALA A 21 3.92 11.57 32.98
C ALA A 21 3.26 12.95 32.95
N ALA A 22 2.30 13.17 32.05
CA ALA A 22 1.50 14.39 32.03
C ALA A 22 0.65 14.51 33.29
N GLN A 23 -0.01 13.42 33.71
CA GLN A 23 -0.81 13.40 34.92
C GLN A 23 0.02 13.72 36.16
N ASP A 24 1.22 13.14 36.29
CA ASP A 24 2.13 13.45 37.39
C ASP A 24 2.54 14.93 37.40
N LEU A 25 2.84 15.50 36.24
CA LEU A 25 3.16 16.94 36.12
C LEU A 25 1.98 17.83 36.53
N LEU A 26 0.74 17.46 36.15
CA LEU A 26 -0.48 18.18 36.54
C LEU A 26 -0.75 18.06 38.04
N ASN A 27 -0.42 16.92 38.64
CA ASN A 27 -0.50 16.68 40.08
C ASN A 27 0.63 17.38 40.88
N GLY A 28 1.46 18.21 40.23
CA GLY A 28 2.50 19.01 40.88
C GLY A 28 3.85 18.30 41.04
N LEU A 29 4.04 17.13 40.44
CA LEU A 29 5.34 16.46 40.46
C LEU A 29 6.36 17.24 39.62
N SER A 30 7.55 17.48 40.16
CA SER A 30 8.57 18.25 39.44
C SER A 30 9.14 17.48 38.23
N GLN A 31 9.56 18.21 37.20
CA GLN A 31 10.17 17.63 35.98
C GLN A 31 11.33 16.66 36.30
N SER A 32 12.12 16.96 37.32
CA SER A 32 13.23 16.11 37.78
C SER A 32 12.75 14.79 38.41
N LYS A 33 11.62 14.80 39.13
CA LYS A 33 11.01 13.58 39.69
C LYS A 33 10.40 12.73 38.58
N VAL A 34 9.72 13.36 37.63
CA VAL A 34 9.15 12.70 36.44
C VAL A 34 10.25 12.04 35.59
N ALA A 35 11.37 12.74 35.36
CA ALA A 35 12.52 12.19 34.64
C ALA A 35 13.03 10.88 35.27
N ARG A 36 13.12 10.83 36.60
CA ARG A 36 13.52 9.62 37.33
C ARG A 36 12.46 8.53 37.29
N LYS A 37 11.18 8.87 37.51
CA LYS A 37 10.07 7.90 37.54
C LYS A 37 9.90 7.18 36.20
N PHE A 38 10.03 7.89 35.08
CA PHE A 38 9.83 7.33 33.73
C PHE A 38 11.13 6.97 33.02
N SER A 39 12.27 7.01 33.71
CA SER A 39 13.62 6.74 33.16
C SER A 39 13.88 7.50 31.85
N VAL A 40 13.52 8.78 31.82
CA VAL A 40 13.76 9.68 30.68
C VAL A 40 14.76 10.77 31.05
N SER A 41 15.42 11.35 30.05
CA SER A 41 16.30 12.50 30.29
C SER A 41 15.51 13.70 30.83
N ARG A 42 16.18 14.56 31.60
CA ARG A 42 15.60 15.83 32.08
C ARG A 42 15.09 16.69 30.93
N THR A 43 15.81 16.69 29.79
CA THR A 43 15.40 17.39 28.57
C THR A 43 14.06 16.88 28.03
N THR A 44 13.84 15.56 28.03
CA THR A 44 12.57 14.96 27.61
C THR A 44 11.42 15.34 28.55
N ALA A 45 11.63 15.24 29.87
CA ALA A 45 10.63 15.65 30.85
C ALA A 45 10.29 17.16 30.74
N SER A 46 11.30 18.01 30.49
CA SER A 46 11.10 19.43 30.25
C SER A 46 10.33 19.71 28.96
N ARG A 47 10.61 18.97 27.88
CA ARG A 47 9.82 19.05 26.64
C ARG A 47 8.36 18.65 26.85
N TRP A 48 8.10 17.62 27.64
CA TRP A 48 6.73 17.22 27.96
C TRP A 48 6.00 18.28 28.77
N TYR A 49 6.65 18.84 29.79
CA TYR A 49 6.08 19.94 30.56
C TYR A 49 5.78 21.17 29.69
N ARG A 50 6.70 21.58 28.81
CA ARG A 50 6.48 22.69 27.87
C ARG A 50 5.36 22.39 26.88
N ALA A 51 5.27 21.16 26.36
CA ALA A 51 4.19 20.78 25.46
C ALA A 51 2.83 20.83 26.17
N LEU A 52 2.77 20.32 27.41
CA LEU A 52 1.59 20.33 28.26
C LEU A 52 1.13 21.76 28.59
N ALA A 53 2.06 22.65 28.97
CA ALA A 53 1.75 24.04 29.30
C ALA A 53 1.23 24.85 28.10
N ASN A 54 1.73 24.57 26.88
CA ASN A 54 1.36 25.34 25.69
C ASN A 54 0.11 24.80 24.96
N LYS A 55 -0.09 23.48 24.98
CA LYS A 55 -1.05 22.79 24.09
C LYS A 55 -1.89 21.72 24.81
N GLY A 56 -1.79 21.62 26.13
CA GLY A 56 -2.51 20.64 26.93
C GLY A 56 -2.06 19.20 26.70
N VAL A 57 -2.83 18.25 27.27
CA VAL A 57 -2.52 16.81 27.25
C VAL A 57 -2.50 16.24 25.84
N ASP A 58 -3.32 16.79 24.92
CA ASP A 58 -3.38 16.37 23.51
C ASP A 58 -2.07 16.57 22.73
N SER A 59 -1.16 17.39 23.25
CA SER A 59 0.18 17.56 22.68
C SER A 59 1.08 16.33 22.88
N LEU A 60 0.76 15.48 23.85
CA LEU A 60 1.53 14.30 24.23
C LEU A 60 0.95 13.00 23.64
N LYS A 61 -0.30 13.06 23.17
CA LYS A 61 -0.95 12.00 22.41
C LYS A 61 -0.20 11.71 21.11
N ARG A 62 -0.28 10.46 20.67
CA ARG A 62 0.29 10.00 19.41
C ARG A 62 -0.40 10.73 18.26
N ARG A 63 0.40 11.27 17.34
CA ARG A 63 -0.08 11.77 16.06
C ARG A 63 0.33 10.82 14.96
N LYS A 64 -0.59 10.54 14.03
CA LYS A 64 -0.24 9.81 12.81
C LYS A 64 0.73 10.69 12.02
N ALA A 65 1.93 10.19 11.76
CA ALA A 65 2.86 10.89 10.90
C ALA A 65 2.24 11.01 9.50
N THR A 66 2.04 12.24 9.03
CA THR A 66 1.42 12.53 7.71
C THR A 66 2.32 12.09 6.54
N GLY A 67 3.56 11.71 6.82
CA GLY A 67 4.56 11.31 5.82
C GLY A 67 5.03 12.51 5.00
N ARG A 68 5.83 12.24 3.95
CA ARG A 68 6.21 13.28 2.97
C ARG A 68 4.93 13.74 2.25
N PRO A 69 4.70 15.06 2.13
CA PRO A 69 3.56 15.55 1.35
C PRO A 69 3.61 15.04 -0.09
N SER A 70 2.44 14.86 -0.69
CA SER A 70 2.33 14.58 -2.12
C SER A 70 3.05 15.67 -2.92
N ARG A 71 3.71 15.30 -4.03
CA ARG A 71 4.30 16.29 -4.96
C ARG A 71 3.22 17.09 -5.69
N LEU A 72 2.02 16.53 -5.79
CA LEU A 72 0.83 17.21 -6.29
C LEU A 72 0.08 17.88 -5.15
N ASN A 73 -0.33 19.13 -5.36
CA ASN A 73 -1.22 19.87 -4.46
C ASN A 73 -2.68 19.39 -4.62
N ARG A 74 -3.60 19.93 -3.81
CA ARG A 74 -5.02 19.51 -3.81
C ARG A 74 -5.69 19.70 -5.17
N GLU A 75 -5.50 20.86 -5.79
CA GLU A 75 -6.11 21.21 -7.08
C GLU A 75 -5.61 20.30 -8.21
N GLN A 76 -4.31 19.97 -8.20
CA GLN A 76 -3.72 19.03 -9.15
C GLN A 76 -4.25 17.61 -8.96
N LEU A 77 -4.50 17.18 -7.71
CA LEU A 77 -5.12 15.90 -7.43
C LEU A 77 -6.57 15.83 -7.97
N ASP A 78 -7.34 16.91 -7.78
CA ASP A 78 -8.70 17.01 -8.31
C ASP A 78 -8.68 17.01 -9.84
N ARG A 79 -7.68 17.67 -10.46
CA ARG A 79 -7.49 17.62 -11.91
C ARG A 79 -7.09 16.25 -12.41
N VAL A 80 -6.25 15.50 -11.68
CA VAL A 80 -5.95 14.09 -11.98
C VAL A 80 -7.22 13.24 -11.93
N ALA A 81 -8.13 13.51 -10.99
CA ALA A 81 -9.40 12.81 -10.92
C ALA A 81 -10.29 13.10 -12.15
N GLN A 82 -10.36 14.35 -12.59
CA GLN A 82 -11.08 14.72 -13.82
C GLN A 82 -10.48 14.03 -15.05
N ILE A 83 -9.16 14.06 -15.21
CA ILE A 83 -8.44 13.39 -16.31
C ILE A 83 -8.75 11.88 -16.31
N TYR A 84 -8.82 11.25 -15.14
CA TYR A 84 -9.16 9.83 -15.04
C TYR A 84 -10.60 9.53 -15.49
N HIS A 85 -11.55 10.44 -15.28
CA HIS A 85 -12.92 10.29 -15.76
C HIS A 85 -13.07 10.60 -17.25
N ASP A 86 -12.18 11.40 -17.81
CA ASP A 86 -12.07 11.61 -19.24
C ASP A 86 -11.51 10.36 -19.94
N ARG A 87 -11.73 10.24 -21.25
CA ARG A 87 -11.24 9.07 -22.00
C ARG A 87 -9.78 9.24 -22.40
N PRO A 88 -8.94 8.19 -22.33
CA PRO A 88 -7.53 8.25 -22.75
C PRO A 88 -7.27 8.80 -24.16
N PRO A 89 -8.14 8.58 -25.17
CA PRO A 89 -7.97 9.19 -26.49
C PRO A 89 -7.92 10.72 -26.50
N ALA A 90 -8.56 11.39 -25.54
CA ALA A 90 -8.48 12.85 -25.40
C ALA A 90 -7.06 13.32 -25.05
N TYR A 91 -6.20 12.41 -24.56
CA TYR A 91 -4.82 12.68 -24.17
C TYR A 91 -3.81 11.98 -25.09
N GLY A 92 -4.23 11.58 -26.30
CA GLY A 92 -3.34 11.03 -27.32
C GLY A 92 -3.05 9.52 -27.20
N PHE A 93 -3.83 8.77 -26.41
CA PHE A 93 -3.69 7.31 -26.33
C PHE A 93 -4.69 6.60 -27.25
N ALA A 94 -4.21 5.67 -28.08
CA ALA A 94 -5.04 4.96 -29.05
C ALA A 94 -6.13 4.07 -28.38
N ASP A 95 -5.81 3.45 -27.25
CA ASP A 95 -6.75 2.54 -26.57
C ASP A 95 -7.63 3.27 -25.55
N GLY A 96 -8.89 2.85 -25.43
CA GLY A 96 -9.90 3.48 -24.57
C GLY A 96 -9.78 3.23 -23.07
N HIS A 97 -8.68 2.65 -22.56
CA HIS A 97 -8.53 2.34 -21.12
C HIS A 97 -7.33 3.03 -20.46
N TRP A 98 -7.50 3.45 -19.21
CA TRP A 98 -6.41 3.99 -18.40
C TRP A 98 -5.50 2.89 -17.88
N THR A 99 -4.19 3.12 -17.94
CA THR A 99 -3.19 2.33 -17.22
C THR A 99 -2.40 3.26 -16.30
N THR A 100 -1.78 2.71 -15.27
CA THR A 100 -0.92 3.51 -14.36
C THR A 100 0.24 4.17 -15.10
N ALA A 101 0.78 3.52 -16.14
CA ALA A 101 1.82 4.09 -17.00
C ALA A 101 1.31 5.27 -17.82
N ARG A 102 0.11 5.18 -18.40
CA ARG A 102 -0.51 6.30 -19.14
C ARG A 102 -0.80 7.47 -18.24
N MET A 103 -1.35 7.20 -17.06
CA MET A 103 -1.64 8.25 -16.09
C MET A 103 -0.34 8.91 -15.57
N ALA A 104 0.75 8.15 -15.40
CA ALA A 104 2.06 8.73 -15.08
C ALA A 104 2.53 9.71 -16.17
N ALA A 105 2.42 9.33 -17.44
CA ALA A 105 2.79 10.18 -18.57
C ALA A 105 1.94 11.47 -18.64
N VAL A 106 0.64 11.38 -18.36
CA VAL A 106 -0.23 12.57 -18.32
C VAL A 106 0.08 13.47 -17.13
N ILE A 107 0.37 12.90 -15.96
CA ILE A 107 0.76 13.69 -14.79
C ILE A 107 2.08 14.43 -15.05
N GLU A 108 3.03 13.77 -15.70
CA GLU A 108 4.30 14.38 -16.07
C GLU A 108 4.12 15.51 -17.10
N SER A 109 3.29 15.30 -18.12
CA SER A 109 3.05 16.34 -19.15
C SER A 109 2.23 17.53 -18.65
N GLN A 110 1.25 17.31 -17.76
CA GLN A 110 0.37 18.37 -17.27
C GLN A 110 0.96 19.15 -16.09
N PHE A 111 1.74 18.49 -15.23
CA PHE A 111 2.19 19.06 -13.96
C PHE A 111 3.71 19.09 -13.78
N GLY A 112 4.49 18.52 -14.71
CA GLY A 112 5.95 18.42 -14.58
C GLY A 112 6.41 17.52 -13.43
N VAL A 113 5.51 16.69 -12.89
CA VAL A 113 5.79 15.81 -11.75
C VAL A 113 5.95 14.38 -12.24
N HIS A 114 7.19 13.88 -12.17
CA HIS A 114 7.45 12.49 -12.47
C HIS A 114 7.05 11.58 -11.29
N TYR A 115 6.24 10.57 -11.59
CA TYR A 115 5.88 9.47 -10.70
C TYR A 115 6.10 8.13 -11.37
N ASP A 116 6.62 7.18 -10.62
CA ASP A 116 6.61 5.78 -11.04
C ASP A 116 5.18 5.19 -10.99
N ARG A 117 4.93 4.17 -11.81
CA ARG A 117 3.66 3.48 -12.00
C ARG A 117 3.04 3.01 -10.69
N ASP A 118 3.85 2.52 -9.77
CA ASP A 118 3.40 2.07 -8.44
C ASP A 118 2.96 3.24 -7.56
N HIS A 119 3.61 4.39 -7.69
CA HIS A 119 3.18 5.61 -7.01
C HIS A 119 1.84 6.08 -7.56
N VAL A 120 1.67 6.08 -8.88
CA VAL A 120 0.41 6.46 -9.53
C VAL A 120 -0.72 5.48 -9.15
N GLY A 121 -0.45 4.18 -9.08
CA GLY A 121 -1.42 3.20 -8.59
C GLY A 121 -1.89 3.49 -7.15
N ARG A 122 -0.94 3.80 -6.24
CA ARG A 122 -1.28 4.22 -4.87
C ARG A 122 -2.01 5.55 -4.82
N LEU A 123 -1.67 6.47 -5.70
CA LEU A 123 -2.31 7.78 -5.83
C LEU A 123 -3.78 7.62 -6.22
N LEU A 124 -4.06 6.88 -7.30
CA LEU A 124 -5.40 6.60 -7.76
C LEU A 124 -6.22 5.84 -6.71
N TYR A 125 -5.63 4.89 -6.00
CA TYR A 125 -6.29 4.21 -4.89
C TYR A 125 -6.68 5.17 -3.76
N LYS A 126 -5.79 6.10 -3.38
CA LYS A 126 -6.10 7.13 -2.38
C LYS A 126 -7.21 8.09 -2.83
N LEU A 127 -7.32 8.35 -4.13
CA LEU A 127 -8.37 9.17 -4.72
C LEU A 127 -9.69 8.40 -4.95
N GLY A 128 -9.72 7.08 -4.68
CA GLY A 128 -10.89 6.24 -4.94
C GLY A 128 -11.11 5.88 -6.41
N LEU A 129 -10.15 6.19 -7.29
CA LEU A 129 -10.24 6.13 -8.74
C LEU A 129 -9.78 4.78 -9.31
N ARG A 130 -10.19 3.67 -8.69
CA ARG A 130 -9.86 2.35 -9.20
C ARG A 130 -11.11 1.71 -9.75
N GLU A 131 -11.30 1.78 -11.07
CA GLU A 131 -12.34 0.99 -11.73
C GLU A 131 -12.16 -0.50 -11.40
N ARG A 132 -13.25 -1.08 -10.90
CA ARG A 132 -13.39 -2.49 -10.58
C ARG A 132 -13.23 -3.25 -11.89
N ARG A 133 -12.16 -4.05 -12.03
CA ARG A 133 -12.04 -5.00 -13.14
C ARG A 133 -13.38 -5.72 -13.27
N PRO A 134 -14.05 -5.74 -14.45
CA PRO A 134 -15.05 -6.76 -14.70
C PRO A 134 -14.35 -8.08 -14.37
N SER A 135 -14.84 -8.79 -13.36
CA SER A 135 -14.52 -10.20 -13.21
C SER A 135 -14.71 -10.80 -14.59
N MET A 136 -13.67 -11.39 -15.14
CA MET A 136 -13.71 -12.12 -16.41
C MET A 136 -14.98 -12.97 -16.41
N ARG A 137 -16.04 -12.49 -17.06
CA ARG A 137 -17.25 -13.26 -17.28
C ARG A 137 -16.83 -14.24 -18.36
N HIS A 138 -16.50 -15.45 -17.90
CA HIS A 138 -16.36 -16.68 -18.65
C HIS A 138 -15.98 -16.47 -20.12
N ALA A 139 -14.68 -16.56 -20.43
CA ALA A 139 -14.32 -17.06 -21.74
C ALA A 139 -15.13 -18.34 -21.94
N ALA A 140 -15.96 -18.38 -22.99
CA ALA A 140 -16.71 -19.56 -23.34
C ALA A 140 -15.76 -20.77 -23.31
N PRO A 141 -16.18 -21.93 -22.77
CA PRO A 141 -15.30 -23.08 -22.71
C PRO A 141 -14.74 -23.32 -24.11
N ALA A 142 -13.42 -23.31 -24.22
CA ALA A 142 -12.76 -23.71 -25.45
C ALA A 142 -13.40 -25.03 -25.90
N ALA A 143 -13.76 -25.11 -27.20
CA ALA A 143 -14.40 -26.28 -27.77
C ALA A 143 -13.70 -27.55 -27.26
N PRO A 144 -14.46 -28.59 -26.85
CA PRO A 144 -13.84 -29.80 -26.32
C PRO A 144 -12.83 -30.29 -27.35
N TYR A 145 -11.60 -30.46 -26.88
CA TYR A 145 -10.50 -31.10 -27.59
C TYR A 145 -11.08 -32.23 -28.46
N ALA A 146 -10.91 -32.11 -29.78
CA ALA A 146 -11.23 -33.24 -30.65
C ALA A 146 -10.38 -34.42 -30.16
N PRO A 147 -10.97 -35.58 -29.81
CA PRO A 147 -10.19 -36.71 -29.34
C PRO A 147 -9.16 -37.06 -30.42
N SER A 148 -7.91 -37.18 -29.98
CA SER A 148 -6.80 -37.70 -30.78
C SER A 148 -7.28 -38.92 -31.57
N ARG A 149 -6.96 -38.98 -32.87
CA ARG A 149 -7.22 -40.16 -33.73
C ARG A 149 -6.31 -41.33 -33.38
N TYR A 150 -6.02 -41.54 -32.10
CA TYR A 150 -5.27 -42.69 -31.63
C TYR A 150 -6.26 -43.69 -31.05
N SER A 151 -6.71 -44.62 -31.89
CA SER A 151 -7.33 -45.86 -31.43
C SER A 151 -6.22 -46.85 -31.08
N PRO A 152 -6.02 -47.24 -29.81
CA PRO A 152 -5.19 -48.39 -29.48
C PRO A 152 -6.07 -49.63 -29.58
N ASP A 153 -6.53 -49.96 -30.78
CA ASP A 153 -7.11 -51.28 -31.02
C ASP A 153 -6.97 -51.65 -32.49
N THR A 154 -5.77 -52.12 -32.83
CA THR A 154 -5.64 -53.12 -33.87
C THR A 154 -5.04 -54.31 -33.17
N ALA A 155 -5.93 -55.17 -32.67
CA ALA A 155 -5.62 -56.57 -32.48
C ALA A 155 -4.94 -57.07 -33.76
N LEU A 156 -3.61 -57.20 -33.73
CA LEU A 156 -2.88 -57.99 -34.70
C LEU A 156 -3.35 -59.44 -34.49
N SER A 157 -4.32 -59.84 -35.31
CA SER A 157 -4.72 -61.23 -35.45
C SER A 157 -3.52 -62.01 -36.02
N PRO A 158 -3.00 -63.04 -35.32
CA PRO A 158 -1.85 -63.81 -35.76
C PRO A 158 -2.28 -64.88 -36.76
N SER A 159 -2.44 -64.51 -38.02
CA SER A 159 -2.63 -65.49 -39.10
C SER A 159 -2.45 -64.86 -40.46
N GLU A 160 -1.21 -64.80 -40.97
CA GLU A 160 -0.90 -64.81 -42.42
C GLU A 160 0.61 -64.80 -42.72
N ILE A 161 1.40 -65.57 -41.95
CA ILE A 161 2.71 -66.01 -42.46
C ILE A 161 2.56 -67.49 -42.78
N SER A 162 2.04 -67.76 -43.98
CA SER A 162 2.06 -69.07 -44.58
C SER A 162 3.52 -69.51 -44.82
N PRO A 163 3.88 -70.75 -44.45
CA PRO A 163 5.16 -71.36 -44.81
C PRO A 163 5.01 -72.11 -46.15
N SER A 164 5.86 -71.85 -47.15
CA SER A 164 6.16 -72.83 -48.21
C SER A 164 7.30 -72.32 -49.11
N VAL A 165 8.50 -72.88 -48.98
CA VAL A 165 9.13 -73.85 -49.92
C VAL A 165 9.93 -73.17 -51.04
N ALA A 166 11.25 -73.35 -50.99
CA ALA A 166 12.04 -74.12 -51.97
C ALA A 166 13.41 -74.45 -51.37
#